data_AF-A0A0X8KCT1-F1
#
_entry.id   AF-A0A0X8KCT1-F1
#
_cell.length_a   1.000
_cell.length_b   1.000
_cell.length_c   1.000
_cell.angle_alpha   90.00
_cell.angle_beta   90.00
_cell.angle_gamma   90.00
#
_symmetry.space_group_name_H-M   'P 1'
#
loop_
_entity.id
_entity.type
_entity.pdbx_description
1 polymer ?
#
loop_
_entity_poly.entity_id
_entity_poly.type
_entity_poly.pdbx_seq_one_letter_code
_entity_poly.pdbx_strand_id
1 'polypeptide(L)'
;MFQEYEVLSHIEKNGSFIVSAAQMRTFREPRLMAKIDHKINLPQIFTDNNLAILPISRGEYIIAHMEAYQPFQTLDRMITKASLPAHIQSLDASHISSEAIAINCALASGILADFLEDEDLIATVSGRMGSGEFSFGIQNTSSDAVNQLTVANAQVEIDAAFEGIHSLSIIEAKMDLAEDFLIRQLYYPYRIWHSRISKPVHPIFFVYSNGIYHLYKYQFQNPTYYNSLELIKHKSYSFEDTNIQLSEIQEIATKVQIVPEPHIPFPQANNFDRVINLCEILDTHELSCEQITEEYAFDLRQADYYTNAARYLGLVDKRCSDGLPSLFYLTAKGKKIINSNYKQRHLAFCTAILQHEVFRKVFIRYMDWGVTPTIQEIMNIMHRSHLYNLKSENTYKRRSSTVIAWVTWIIRVTQL
;
A
#
# COMPACT_ATOMS: atom_id res chain seq x y z
N MET A 1 21.64 0.92 -18.87
CA MET A 1 21.45 -0.55 -18.79
C MET A 1 20.74 -1.11 -20.01
N PHE A 2 19.45 -0.84 -20.25
CA PHE A 2 18.69 -1.46 -21.35
C PHE A 2 19.31 -1.23 -22.74
N GLN A 3 19.77 0.00 -23.00
CA GLN A 3 20.47 0.33 -24.24
C GLN A 3 21.87 -0.30 -24.30
N GLU A 4 22.69 -0.12 -23.24
CA GLU A 4 24.08 -0.59 -23.20
C GLU A 4 24.21 -2.12 -23.35
N TYR A 5 23.28 -2.88 -22.79
CA TYR A 5 23.30 -4.35 -22.86
C TYR A 5 22.28 -4.95 -23.82
N GLU A 6 21.64 -4.12 -24.64
CA GLU A 6 20.64 -4.54 -25.64
C GLU A 6 19.61 -5.53 -25.05
N VAL A 7 19.09 -5.18 -23.88
CA VAL A 7 18.30 -6.10 -23.04
C VAL A 7 17.07 -6.63 -23.76
N LEU A 8 16.34 -5.76 -24.49
CA LEU A 8 15.14 -6.15 -25.23
C LEU A 8 15.46 -7.16 -26.34
N SER A 9 16.51 -6.91 -27.13
CA SER A 9 16.97 -7.83 -28.19
C SER A 9 17.35 -9.20 -27.64
N HIS A 10 17.98 -9.26 -26.46
CA HIS A 10 18.30 -10.53 -25.80
C HIS A 10 17.04 -11.27 -25.33
N ILE A 11 16.05 -10.56 -24.78
CA ILE A 11 14.78 -11.15 -24.36
C ILE A 11 14.00 -11.69 -25.56
N GLU A 12 13.94 -10.94 -26.67
CA GLU A 12 13.28 -11.41 -27.90
C GLU A 12 13.91 -12.69 -28.45
N LYS A 13 15.25 -12.79 -28.41
CA LYS A 13 15.98 -13.94 -28.96
C LYS A 13 15.99 -15.15 -28.02
N ASN A 14 16.15 -14.92 -26.72
CA ASN A 14 16.46 -15.96 -25.74
C ASN A 14 15.36 -16.15 -24.68
N GLY A 15 14.28 -15.36 -24.72
CA GLY A 15 13.17 -15.37 -23.76
C GLY A 15 13.45 -14.65 -22.44
N SER A 16 14.72 -14.37 -22.12
CA SER A 16 15.12 -13.70 -20.88
C SER A 16 16.50 -13.04 -21.00
N PHE A 17 16.81 -12.16 -20.05
CA PHE A 17 18.13 -11.56 -19.87
C PHE A 17 18.56 -11.65 -18.40
N ILE A 18 19.71 -12.27 -18.14
CA ILE A 18 20.31 -12.33 -16.80
C ILE A 18 21.31 -11.18 -16.68
N VAL A 19 21.18 -10.39 -15.61
CA VAL A 19 22.06 -9.29 -15.28
C VAL A 19 22.68 -9.50 -13.90
N SER A 20 24.00 -9.30 -13.81
CA SER A 20 24.70 -9.35 -12.53
C SER A 20 24.53 -8.04 -11.75
N ALA A 21 24.58 -8.13 -10.42
CA ALA A 21 24.63 -6.98 -9.53
C ALA A 21 25.83 -6.06 -9.84
N ALA A 22 26.94 -6.62 -10.33
CA ALA A 22 28.09 -5.82 -10.77
C ALA A 22 27.76 -4.95 -11.99
N GLN A 23 27.06 -5.50 -12.99
CA GLN A 23 26.60 -4.75 -14.16
C GLN A 23 25.54 -3.70 -13.81
N MET A 24 24.64 -4.00 -12.86
CA MET A 24 23.63 -3.03 -12.42
C MET A 24 24.27 -1.85 -11.67
N ARG A 25 25.30 -2.13 -10.85
CA ARG A 25 25.97 -1.16 -9.98
C ARG A 25 26.63 0.00 -10.74
N THR A 26 26.89 -0.15 -12.04
CA THR A 26 27.40 0.96 -12.88
C THR A 26 26.36 2.06 -13.11
N PHE A 27 25.07 1.77 -12.92
CA PHE A 27 23.97 2.72 -13.09
C PHE A 27 23.38 3.18 -11.76
N ARG A 28 23.08 2.23 -10.86
CA ARG A 28 22.48 2.48 -9.54
C ARG A 28 22.71 1.27 -8.64
N GLU A 29 22.58 1.45 -7.33
CA GLU A 29 22.63 0.34 -6.37
C GLU A 29 21.65 -0.79 -6.79
N PRO A 30 22.13 -2.03 -6.98
CA PRO A 30 21.32 -3.12 -7.55
C PRO A 30 20.06 -3.47 -6.76
N ARG A 31 20.12 -3.45 -5.42
CA ARG A 31 18.95 -3.73 -4.59
C ARG A 31 17.86 -2.69 -4.80
N LEU A 32 18.19 -1.40 -4.92
CA LEU A 32 17.23 -0.34 -5.24
C LEU A 32 16.62 -0.49 -6.64
N MET A 33 17.38 -1.01 -7.60
CA MET A 33 16.88 -1.24 -8.96
C MET A 33 15.97 -2.48 -9.06
N ALA A 34 16.14 -3.47 -8.18
CA ALA A 34 15.40 -4.73 -8.21
C ALA A 34 14.34 -4.85 -7.10
N LYS A 35 14.32 -3.94 -6.10
CA LYS A 35 13.27 -3.85 -5.09
C LYS A 35 12.07 -3.09 -5.66
N ILE A 36 11.32 -3.79 -6.51
CA ILE A 36 10.07 -3.30 -7.08
C ILE A 36 8.97 -4.19 -6.51
N ASP A 37 8.45 -3.77 -5.35
CA ASP A 37 7.47 -4.58 -4.60
C ASP A 37 6.05 -4.43 -5.19
N HIS A 38 5.81 -3.40 -6.01
CA HIS A 38 4.51 -3.09 -6.62
C HIS A 38 4.63 -2.78 -8.12
N LYS A 39 3.62 -3.14 -8.93
CA LYS A 39 3.64 -2.87 -10.38
C LYS A 39 3.76 -1.38 -10.70
N ILE A 40 3.17 -0.52 -9.87
CA ILE A 40 3.19 0.93 -10.08
C ILE A 40 4.59 1.55 -9.98
N ASN A 41 5.52 0.88 -9.28
CA ASN A 41 6.90 1.31 -9.15
C ASN A 41 7.79 0.78 -10.29
N LEU A 42 7.25 0.01 -11.24
CA LEU A 42 8.00 -0.42 -12.43
C LEU A 42 8.42 0.80 -13.28
N PRO A 43 9.71 0.90 -13.68
CA PRO A 43 10.13 1.91 -14.63
C PRO A 43 9.36 1.76 -15.94
N GLN A 44 9.09 2.88 -16.63
CA GLN A 44 8.28 2.90 -17.85
C GLN A 44 8.72 1.87 -18.90
N ILE A 45 10.02 1.65 -19.07
CA ILE A 45 10.56 0.64 -20.01
C ILE A 45 10.15 -0.80 -19.67
N PHE A 46 9.94 -1.13 -18.39
CA PHE A 46 9.41 -2.44 -17.99
C PHE A 46 7.92 -2.52 -18.30
N THR A 47 7.15 -1.48 -17.95
CA THR A 47 5.70 -1.42 -18.18
C THR A 47 5.36 -1.48 -19.67
N ASP A 48 6.05 -0.69 -20.50
CA ASP A 48 5.82 -0.63 -21.96
C ASP A 48 6.11 -1.97 -22.66
N ASN A 49 7.01 -2.78 -22.10
CA ASN A 49 7.43 -4.07 -22.65
C ASN A 49 6.87 -5.26 -21.85
N ASN A 50 5.99 -5.02 -20.88
CA ASN A 50 5.40 -6.05 -20.02
C ASN A 50 6.44 -7.01 -19.39
N LEU A 51 7.49 -6.43 -18.80
CA LEU A 51 8.62 -7.13 -18.19
C LEU A 51 8.57 -7.07 -16.66
N ALA A 52 9.17 -8.07 -16.01
CA ALA A 52 9.48 -8.04 -14.58
C ALA A 52 10.93 -8.43 -14.32
N ILE A 53 11.42 -8.15 -13.11
CA ILE A 53 12.76 -8.50 -12.63
C ILE A 53 12.65 -9.32 -11.35
N LEU A 54 13.39 -10.43 -11.26
CA LEU A 54 13.46 -11.26 -10.05
C LEU A 54 14.92 -11.62 -9.71
N PRO A 55 15.32 -11.65 -8.43
CA PRO A 55 16.62 -12.17 -8.03
C PRO A 55 16.66 -13.70 -8.17
N ILE A 56 17.66 -14.22 -8.88
CA ILE A 56 17.89 -15.67 -8.99
C ILE A 56 19.07 -16.14 -8.12
N SER A 57 19.91 -15.22 -7.65
CA SER A 57 20.95 -15.47 -6.67
C SER A 57 21.22 -14.21 -5.83
N ARG A 58 22.27 -14.19 -4.99
CA ARG A 58 22.68 -12.95 -4.28
C ARG A 58 23.24 -11.88 -5.23
N GLY A 59 23.68 -12.29 -6.41
CA GLY A 59 24.44 -11.44 -7.32
C GLY A 59 23.85 -11.35 -8.72
N GLU A 60 22.71 -11.99 -8.99
CA GLU A 60 22.12 -12.05 -10.33
C GLU A 60 20.61 -11.91 -10.29
N TYR A 61 20.10 -11.26 -11.31
CA TYR A 61 18.68 -10.98 -11.53
C TYR A 61 18.30 -11.39 -12.94
N ILE A 62 17.09 -11.91 -13.10
CA ILE A 62 16.51 -12.24 -14.40
C ILE A 62 15.48 -11.20 -14.79
N ILE A 63 15.52 -10.72 -16.02
CA ILE A 63 14.54 -9.86 -16.65
C ILE A 63 13.86 -10.65 -17.77
N ALA A 64 12.53 -10.77 -17.72
CA ALA A 64 11.73 -11.50 -18.70
C ALA A 64 10.25 -11.09 -18.63
N HIS A 65 9.46 -11.55 -19.61
CA HIS A 65 7.99 -11.49 -19.56
C HIS A 65 7.48 -12.45 -18.49
N MET A 66 7.06 -11.95 -17.34
CA MET A 66 6.69 -12.77 -16.17
C MET A 66 5.57 -12.12 -15.36
N GLU A 67 4.55 -12.90 -14.99
CA GLU A 67 3.48 -12.44 -14.10
C GLU A 67 3.98 -12.51 -12.64
N ALA A 68 4.72 -11.49 -12.22
CA ALA A 68 5.44 -11.50 -10.94
C ALA A 68 4.63 -11.01 -9.72
N TYR A 69 3.50 -10.34 -9.94
CA TYR A 69 2.76 -9.60 -8.91
C TYR A 69 1.34 -10.12 -8.75
N GLN A 70 0.81 -10.01 -7.53
CA GLN A 70 -0.54 -10.42 -7.17
C GLN A 70 -1.33 -9.21 -6.68
N PRO A 71 -2.48 -8.86 -7.29
CA PRO A 71 -3.37 -7.85 -6.72
C PRO A 71 -3.97 -8.34 -5.41
N PHE A 72 -4.12 -7.44 -4.45
CA PHE A 72 -4.89 -7.72 -3.24
C PHE A 72 -6.36 -7.92 -3.60
N GLN A 73 -6.98 -8.89 -2.94
CA GLN A 73 -8.41 -9.16 -3.05
C GLN A 73 -9.05 -8.96 -1.69
N THR A 74 -10.22 -8.31 -1.66
CA THR A 74 -10.99 -8.13 -0.42
C THR A 74 -12.15 -9.10 -0.42
N LEU A 75 -12.06 -10.16 0.39
CA LEU A 75 -13.14 -11.16 0.53
C LEU A 75 -14.19 -10.76 1.57
N ASP A 76 -13.76 -10.06 2.62
CA ASP A 76 -14.59 -9.59 3.74
C ASP A 76 -14.21 -8.15 4.06
N ARG A 77 -15.19 -7.33 4.40
CA ARG A 77 -15.03 -5.91 4.80
C ARG A 77 -15.33 -5.68 6.28
N MET A 78 -15.83 -6.69 6.99
CA MET A 78 -16.09 -6.55 8.42
C MET A 78 -14.80 -6.39 9.20
N ILE A 79 -14.82 -5.46 10.15
CA ILE A 79 -13.72 -5.20 11.08
C ILE A 79 -14.05 -5.86 12.40
N THR A 80 -13.23 -6.83 12.80
CA THR A 80 -13.35 -7.50 14.09
C THR A 80 -12.65 -6.68 15.17
N LYS A 81 -13.36 -6.37 16.25
CA LYS A 81 -12.77 -5.63 17.37
C LYS A 81 -11.80 -6.51 18.17
N ALA A 82 -10.62 -5.99 18.43
CA ALA A 82 -9.59 -6.62 19.25
C ALA A 82 -9.30 -5.80 20.51
N SER A 83 -8.66 -6.41 21.50
CA SER A 83 -8.20 -5.74 22.71
C SER A 83 -6.90 -6.38 23.20
N LEU A 84 -5.94 -5.55 23.62
CA LEU A 84 -4.77 -6.04 24.32
C LEU A 84 -5.15 -6.49 25.75
N PRO A 85 -4.54 -7.56 26.30
CA PRO A 85 -4.73 -7.93 27.68
C PRO A 85 -4.28 -6.80 28.64
N ALA A 86 -5.06 -6.54 29.68
CA ALA A 86 -4.85 -5.40 30.59
C ALA A 86 -3.48 -5.39 31.34
N HIS A 87 -2.79 -6.53 31.40
CA HIS A 87 -1.49 -6.66 32.04
C HIS A 87 -0.31 -6.31 31.10
N ILE A 88 -0.55 -6.16 29.79
CA ILE A 88 0.48 -5.78 28.83
C ILE A 88 0.70 -4.26 28.92
N GLN A 89 1.94 -3.86 29.24
CA GLN A 89 2.33 -2.45 29.38
C GLN A 89 3.38 -2.02 28.35
N SER A 90 4.02 -2.98 27.68
CA SER A 90 5.09 -2.72 26.70
C SER A 90 4.58 -2.46 25.28
N LEU A 91 3.27 -2.62 25.04
CA LEU A 91 2.63 -2.44 23.74
C LEU A 91 1.53 -1.39 23.87
N ASP A 92 1.53 -0.44 22.95
CA ASP A 92 0.48 0.58 22.84
C ASP A 92 -0.22 0.43 21.49
N ALA A 93 -1.45 -0.10 21.52
CA ALA A 93 -2.27 -0.27 20.32
C ALA A 93 -2.67 1.06 19.67
N SER A 94 -2.55 2.19 20.36
CA SER A 94 -2.83 3.52 19.81
C SER A 94 -1.66 4.13 19.06
N HIS A 95 -0.45 3.55 19.16
CA HIS A 95 0.75 4.08 18.54
C HIS A 95 1.62 2.97 17.93
N ILE A 96 1.27 2.56 16.71
CA ILE A 96 1.97 1.51 15.96
C ILE A 96 2.94 2.16 14.97
N SER A 97 4.23 2.13 15.31
CA SER A 97 5.27 2.82 14.53
C SER A 97 6.13 1.91 13.65
N SER A 98 5.94 0.59 13.70
CA SER A 98 6.68 -0.36 12.86
C SER A 98 5.92 -1.67 12.64
N GLU A 99 6.31 -2.41 11.59
CA GLU A 99 5.82 -3.76 11.26
C GLU A 99 5.95 -4.71 12.45
N ALA A 100 7.10 -4.69 13.13
CA ALA A 100 7.35 -5.53 14.30
C ALA A 100 6.40 -5.22 15.46
N ILE A 101 6.13 -3.93 15.73
CA ILE A 101 5.16 -3.53 16.76
C ILE A 101 3.75 -3.96 16.37
N ALA A 102 3.37 -3.81 15.11
CA ALA A 102 2.07 -4.24 14.60
C ALA A 102 1.87 -5.76 14.78
N ILE A 103 2.86 -6.57 14.39
CA ILE A 103 2.84 -8.03 14.58
C ILE A 103 2.75 -8.39 16.06
N ASN A 104 3.54 -7.75 16.92
CA ASN A 104 3.52 -8.01 18.36
C ASN A 104 2.16 -7.70 19.00
N CYS A 105 1.52 -6.59 18.61
CA CYS A 105 0.16 -6.28 19.06
C CYS A 105 -0.85 -7.32 18.56
N ALA A 106 -0.74 -7.77 17.30
CA ALA A 106 -1.60 -8.82 16.75
C ALA A 106 -1.43 -10.16 17.47
N LEU A 107 -0.20 -10.54 17.85
CA LEU A 107 0.06 -11.73 18.65
C LEU A 107 -0.54 -11.59 20.06
N ALA A 108 -0.20 -10.51 20.77
CA ALA A 108 -0.57 -10.32 22.17
C ALA A 108 -2.08 -10.18 22.39
N SER A 109 -2.82 -9.70 21.39
CA SER A 109 -4.28 -9.55 21.41
C SER A 109 -5.05 -10.79 20.98
N GLY A 110 -4.38 -11.84 20.51
CA GLY A 110 -5.02 -13.03 19.96
C GLY A 110 -5.54 -12.87 18.52
N ILE A 111 -5.29 -11.74 17.84
CA ILE A 111 -5.64 -11.56 16.41
C ILE A 111 -5.03 -12.69 15.57
N LEU A 112 -3.76 -13.02 15.81
CA LEU A 112 -3.09 -14.10 15.06
C LEU A 112 -3.72 -15.46 15.34
N ALA A 113 -4.07 -15.76 16.60
CA ALA A 113 -4.72 -17.02 16.95
C ALA A 113 -6.10 -17.16 16.28
N ASP A 114 -6.95 -16.11 16.34
CA ASP A 114 -8.26 -16.09 15.66
C ASP A 114 -8.11 -16.20 14.13
N PHE A 115 -7.15 -15.48 13.56
CA PHE A 115 -6.96 -15.47 12.12
C PHE A 115 -6.42 -16.80 11.60
N LEU A 116 -5.43 -17.38 12.28
CA LEU A 116 -4.78 -18.61 11.85
C LEU A 116 -5.61 -19.86 12.19
N GLU A 117 -6.55 -19.75 13.14
CA GLU A 117 -7.31 -20.89 13.68
C GLU A 117 -6.36 -21.98 14.20
N ASP A 118 -5.30 -21.55 14.91
CA ASP A 118 -4.25 -22.39 15.47
C ASP A 118 -3.93 -21.89 16.90
N GLU A 119 -3.50 -22.81 17.74
CA GLU A 119 -3.24 -22.58 19.17
C GLU A 119 -1.74 -22.68 19.47
N ASP A 120 -1.33 -22.25 20.67
CA ASP A 120 0.06 -22.30 21.13
C ASP A 120 1.07 -21.71 20.13
N LEU A 121 0.73 -20.56 19.54
CA LEU A 121 1.58 -19.87 18.57
C LEU A 121 2.91 -19.44 19.20
N ILE A 122 4.00 -20.09 18.78
CA ILE A 122 5.37 -19.79 19.20
C ILE A 122 6.08 -19.03 18.09
N ALA A 123 6.70 -17.89 18.41
CA ALA A 123 7.58 -17.19 17.48
C ALA A 123 8.83 -18.04 17.19
N THR A 124 9.09 -18.35 15.93
CA THR A 124 10.20 -19.23 15.54
C THR A 124 11.21 -18.51 14.65
N VAL A 125 10.95 -18.44 13.34
CA VAL A 125 11.94 -18.07 12.33
C VAL A 125 11.70 -16.64 11.86
N SER A 126 12.76 -15.83 11.82
CA SER A 126 12.73 -14.45 11.34
C SER A 126 14.11 -14.02 10.85
N GLY A 127 14.15 -12.91 10.12
CA GLY A 127 15.37 -12.29 9.60
C GLY A 127 15.83 -12.87 8.27
N ARG A 128 17.08 -12.58 7.93
CA ARG A 128 17.67 -12.86 6.61
C ARG A 128 18.24 -14.26 6.50
N MET A 129 17.96 -14.92 5.39
CA MET A 129 18.51 -16.23 5.05
C MET A 129 18.70 -16.43 3.55
N GLY A 130 19.38 -17.52 3.18
CA GLY A 130 19.48 -17.95 1.78
C GLY A 130 18.32 -18.85 1.39
N SER A 131 17.87 -18.73 0.15
CA SER A 131 16.80 -19.54 -0.44
C SER A 131 17.11 -21.04 -0.54
N GLY A 132 18.38 -21.43 -0.43
CA GLY A 132 18.84 -22.72 -0.95
C GLY A 132 18.67 -22.76 -2.47
N GLU A 133 18.48 -23.95 -3.02
CA GLU A 133 18.29 -24.14 -4.46
C GLU A 133 16.91 -24.72 -4.76
N PHE A 134 16.19 -24.10 -5.69
CA PHE A 134 14.95 -24.64 -6.21
C PHE A 134 14.61 -24.07 -7.59
N SER A 135 13.83 -24.84 -8.36
CA SER A 135 13.26 -24.38 -9.63
C SER A 135 11.75 -24.24 -9.55
N PHE A 136 11.18 -23.44 -10.45
CA PHE A 136 9.75 -23.26 -10.60
C PHE A 136 9.39 -22.73 -12.00
N GLY A 137 8.14 -23.00 -12.40
CA GLY A 137 7.50 -22.34 -13.53
C GLY A 137 6.85 -21.02 -13.12
N ILE A 138 6.92 -20.02 -13.99
CA ILE A 138 6.20 -18.73 -13.86
C ILE A 138 5.54 -18.40 -15.19
N GLN A 139 4.30 -17.90 -15.14
CA GLN A 139 3.51 -17.56 -16.33
C GLN A 139 4.24 -16.49 -17.14
N ASN A 140 4.40 -16.76 -18.44
CA ASN A 140 4.87 -15.76 -19.38
C ASN A 140 3.73 -14.80 -19.71
N THR A 141 4.00 -13.50 -19.76
CA THR A 141 2.97 -12.48 -19.98
C THR A 141 2.80 -12.08 -21.44
N SER A 142 3.69 -12.53 -22.34
CA SER A 142 3.60 -12.30 -23.79
C SER A 142 3.14 -13.54 -24.57
N SER A 143 2.99 -14.68 -23.90
CA SER A 143 2.51 -15.95 -24.49
C SER A 143 1.90 -16.85 -23.42
N ASP A 144 1.15 -17.89 -23.81
CA ASP A 144 0.64 -18.90 -22.87
C ASP A 144 1.73 -19.88 -22.36
N ALA A 145 3.00 -19.60 -22.62
CA ALA A 145 4.12 -20.42 -22.16
C ALA A 145 4.42 -20.22 -20.67
N VAL A 146 5.17 -21.16 -20.09
CA VAL A 146 5.69 -21.07 -18.72
C VAL A 146 7.20 -20.94 -18.77
N ASN A 147 7.74 -19.85 -18.23
CA ASN A 147 9.18 -19.68 -18.08
C ASN A 147 9.66 -20.57 -16.92
N GLN A 148 10.78 -21.28 -17.12
CA GLN A 148 11.42 -22.08 -16.08
C GLN A 148 12.56 -21.28 -15.45
N LEU A 149 12.47 -21.03 -14.15
CA LEU A 149 13.48 -20.31 -13.39
C LEU A 149 14.13 -21.26 -12.37
N THR A 150 15.43 -21.08 -12.17
CA THR A 150 16.18 -21.72 -11.08
C THR A 150 16.75 -20.63 -10.20
N VAL A 151 16.50 -20.74 -8.91
CA VAL A 151 17.02 -19.83 -7.88
C VAL A 151 18.07 -20.57 -7.07
N ALA A 152 19.24 -19.98 -6.90
CA ALA A 152 20.34 -20.51 -6.14
C ALA A 152 20.85 -19.46 -5.13
N ASN A 153 20.55 -19.70 -3.86
CA ASN A 153 20.99 -18.88 -2.72
C ASN A 153 20.61 -17.41 -2.79
N ALA A 154 19.48 -17.05 -3.41
CA ALA A 154 18.93 -15.71 -3.34
C ALA A 154 18.68 -15.29 -1.88
N GLN A 155 18.81 -13.99 -1.60
CA GLN A 155 18.55 -13.46 -0.27
C GLN A 155 17.03 -13.40 -0.02
N VAL A 156 16.62 -13.95 1.11
CA VAL A 156 15.24 -13.99 1.60
C VAL A 156 15.21 -13.35 2.98
N GLU A 157 14.13 -12.63 3.28
CA GLU A 157 13.88 -11.98 4.57
C GLU A 157 12.49 -12.42 5.02
N ILE A 158 12.34 -12.76 6.30
CA ILE A 158 11.07 -13.15 6.91
C ILE A 158 10.87 -12.21 8.09
N ASP A 159 9.78 -11.43 8.09
CA ASP A 159 9.54 -10.46 9.18
C ASP A 159 9.19 -11.18 10.47
N ALA A 160 8.29 -12.17 10.39
CA ALA A 160 7.99 -13.07 11.49
C ALA A 160 7.50 -14.43 10.98
N ALA A 161 7.61 -15.44 11.83
CA ALA A 161 6.88 -16.68 11.66
C ALA A 161 6.42 -17.21 13.01
N PHE A 162 5.23 -17.78 13.00
CA PHE A 162 4.59 -18.37 14.17
C PHE A 162 4.27 -19.82 13.87
N GLU A 163 4.79 -20.71 14.69
CA GLU A 163 4.49 -22.13 14.62
C GLU A 163 3.49 -22.48 15.72
N GLY A 164 2.33 -22.98 15.31
CA GLY A 164 1.31 -23.54 16.20
C GLY A 164 1.36 -25.06 16.25
N ILE A 165 0.30 -25.65 16.78
CA ILE A 165 0.14 -27.11 16.82
C ILE A 165 0.02 -27.65 15.38
N HIS A 166 -0.73 -26.97 14.53
CA HIS A 166 -1.13 -27.49 13.23
C HIS A 166 -0.26 -27.02 12.06
N SER A 167 0.29 -25.81 12.12
CA SER A 167 0.94 -25.17 10.97
C SER A 167 2.12 -24.26 11.33
N LEU A 168 2.94 -23.95 10.33
CA LEU A 168 3.87 -22.82 10.37
C LEU A 168 3.29 -21.68 9.53
N SER A 169 3.06 -20.53 10.13
CA SER A 169 2.61 -19.32 9.43
C SER A 169 3.78 -18.37 9.25
N ILE A 170 4.09 -18.01 8.00
CA ILE A 170 5.17 -17.08 7.64
C ILE A 170 4.53 -15.75 7.27
N ILE A 171 4.98 -14.67 7.89
CA ILE A 171 4.41 -13.34 7.74
C ILE A 171 5.39 -12.43 6.99
N GLU A 172 4.91 -11.83 5.90
CA GLU A 172 5.43 -10.58 5.33
C GLU A 172 4.51 -9.45 5.79
N ALA A 173 5.07 -8.43 6.43
CA ALA A 173 4.32 -7.29 6.95
C ALA A 173 4.62 -6.01 6.17
N LYS A 174 3.62 -5.14 6.06
CA LYS A 174 3.73 -3.79 5.48
C LYS A 174 2.96 -2.77 6.31
N MET A 175 3.47 -1.55 6.31
CA MET A 175 2.85 -0.38 6.96
C MET A 175 2.14 0.55 5.96
N ASP A 176 2.14 0.20 4.67
CA ASP A 176 1.58 1.00 3.60
C ASP A 176 0.48 0.27 2.82
N LEU A 177 -0.42 1.08 2.25
CA LEU A 177 -1.51 0.59 1.42
C LEU A 177 -1.09 0.52 -0.04
N ALA A 178 -1.06 -0.70 -0.57
CA ALA A 178 -0.78 -0.99 -1.96
C ALA A 178 -1.93 -1.76 -2.62
N GLU A 179 -1.97 -1.72 -3.96
CA GLU A 179 -2.99 -2.44 -4.75
C GLU A 179 -2.56 -3.88 -5.09
N ASP A 180 -1.26 -4.14 -5.10
CA ASP A 180 -0.64 -5.44 -5.35
C ASP A 180 0.60 -5.64 -4.50
N PHE A 181 1.21 -6.82 -4.59
CA PHE A 181 2.50 -7.13 -4.00
C PHE A 181 3.29 -8.09 -4.89
N LEU A 182 4.61 -8.13 -4.70
CA LEU A 182 5.49 -9.06 -5.39
C LEU A 182 5.36 -10.45 -4.76
N ILE A 183 4.85 -11.43 -5.51
CA ILE A 183 4.59 -12.80 -5.03
C ILE A 183 5.83 -13.43 -4.37
N ARG A 184 7.03 -13.04 -4.78
CA ARG A 184 8.34 -13.48 -4.25
C ARG A 184 8.42 -13.34 -2.73
N GLN A 185 7.85 -12.27 -2.17
CA GLN A 185 7.86 -11.97 -0.74
C GLN A 185 7.24 -13.10 0.08
N LEU A 186 6.22 -13.77 -0.48
CA LEU A 186 5.61 -14.96 0.12
C LEU A 186 6.22 -16.27 -0.41
N TYR A 187 6.49 -16.34 -1.71
CA TYR A 187 6.87 -17.58 -2.39
C TYR A 187 8.24 -18.10 -1.95
N TYR A 188 9.26 -17.23 -1.84
CA TYR A 188 10.60 -17.70 -1.52
C TYR A 188 10.69 -18.23 -0.08
N PRO A 189 10.19 -17.52 0.96
CA PRO A 189 10.05 -18.10 2.29
C PRO A 189 9.26 -19.40 2.32
N TYR A 190 8.13 -19.45 1.60
CA TYR A 190 7.30 -20.65 1.51
C TYR A 190 8.08 -21.86 0.96
N ARG A 191 8.79 -21.70 -0.17
CA ARG A 191 9.58 -22.78 -0.78
C ARG A 191 10.66 -23.32 0.16
N ILE A 192 11.30 -22.44 0.92
CA ILE A 192 12.32 -22.83 1.92
C ILE A 192 11.68 -23.75 2.96
N TRP A 193 10.64 -23.28 3.64
CA TRP A 193 10.10 -23.99 4.79
C TRP A 193 9.25 -25.20 4.41
N HIS A 194 8.51 -25.12 3.30
CA HIS A 194 7.76 -26.27 2.77
C HIS A 194 8.67 -27.48 2.49
N SER A 195 9.95 -27.26 2.18
CA SER A 195 10.91 -28.35 1.96
C SER A 195 11.58 -28.88 3.24
N ARG A 196 11.46 -28.16 4.36
CA ARG A 196 12.21 -28.43 5.60
C ARG A 196 11.36 -29.00 6.73
N ILE A 197 10.04 -28.80 6.66
CA ILE A 197 9.11 -29.27 7.70
C ILE A 197 7.98 -30.10 7.09
N SER A 198 7.33 -30.91 7.94
CA SER A 198 6.18 -31.73 7.54
C SER A 198 4.83 -31.05 7.76
N LYS A 199 4.76 -30.02 8.62
CA LYS A 199 3.52 -29.25 8.84
C LYS A 199 3.20 -28.39 7.60
N PRO A 200 1.92 -28.12 7.33
CA PRO A 200 1.53 -27.10 6.36
C PRO A 200 2.20 -25.76 6.65
N VAL A 201 2.67 -25.10 5.58
CA VAL A 201 3.22 -23.75 5.65
C VAL A 201 2.20 -22.78 5.05
N HIS A 202 1.81 -21.78 5.82
CA HIS A 202 0.84 -20.75 5.43
C HIS A 202 1.54 -19.40 5.22
N PRO A 203 1.69 -18.95 3.97
CA PRO A 203 2.14 -17.59 3.69
C PRO A 203 1.03 -16.59 4.03
N ILE A 204 1.37 -15.63 4.89
CA ILE A 204 0.46 -14.58 5.35
C ILE A 204 1.04 -13.25 4.90
N PHE A 205 0.24 -12.45 4.21
CA PHE A 205 0.52 -11.04 4.02
C PHE A 205 -0.22 -10.26 5.11
N PHE A 206 0.49 -9.40 5.82
CA PHE A 206 -0.01 -8.60 6.93
C PHE A 206 0.14 -7.12 6.56
N VAL A 207 -0.95 -6.36 6.56
CA VAL A 207 -0.91 -4.92 6.30
C VAL A 207 -1.51 -4.20 7.49
N TYR A 208 -0.78 -3.25 8.05
CA TYR A 208 -1.31 -2.31 9.03
C TYR A 208 -1.35 -0.91 8.43
N SER A 209 -2.54 -0.32 8.34
CA SER A 209 -2.70 1.10 8.00
C SER A 209 -4.02 1.62 8.55
N ASN A 210 -4.04 2.90 8.91
CA ASN A 210 -5.21 3.61 9.40
C ASN A 210 -5.88 2.96 10.62
N GLY A 211 -5.09 2.34 11.49
CA GLY A 211 -5.60 1.65 12.69
C GLY A 211 -6.29 0.31 12.39
N ILE A 212 -6.15 -0.23 11.18
CA ILE A 212 -6.74 -1.49 10.75
C ILE A 212 -5.63 -2.50 10.41
N TYR A 213 -5.79 -3.71 10.93
CA TYR A 213 -4.95 -4.87 10.67
C TYR A 213 -5.61 -5.74 9.61
N HIS A 214 -5.05 -5.79 8.41
CA HIS A 214 -5.51 -6.65 7.33
C HIS A 214 -4.61 -7.88 7.23
N LEU A 215 -5.20 -9.07 7.38
CA LEU A 215 -4.47 -10.33 7.26
C LEU A 215 -4.99 -11.12 6.07
N TYR A 216 -4.07 -11.54 5.21
CA TYR A 216 -4.33 -12.29 4.00
C TYR A 216 -3.60 -13.64 4.05
N LYS A 217 -4.34 -14.74 4.19
CA LYS A 217 -3.80 -16.10 4.15
C LYS A 217 -3.84 -16.60 2.72
N TYR A 218 -2.68 -16.92 2.20
CA TYR A 218 -2.53 -17.46 0.86
C TYR A 218 -2.18 -18.95 0.87
N GLN A 219 -2.34 -19.60 -0.28
CA GLN A 219 -1.90 -20.96 -0.53
C GLN A 219 -1.38 -21.08 -1.96
N PHE A 220 -0.25 -21.77 -2.14
CA PHE A 220 0.23 -22.18 -3.46
C PHE A 220 -0.35 -23.56 -3.77
N GLN A 221 -1.28 -23.64 -4.73
CA GLN A 221 -1.91 -24.92 -5.11
C GLN A 221 -0.90 -25.89 -5.75
N ASN A 222 0.14 -25.35 -6.39
CA ASN A 222 1.26 -26.11 -6.90
C ASN A 222 2.58 -25.45 -6.46
N PRO A 223 3.33 -26.04 -5.51
CA PRO A 223 4.57 -25.46 -5.02
C PRO A 223 5.62 -25.19 -6.10
N THR A 224 5.58 -25.87 -7.24
CA THR A 224 6.53 -25.66 -8.36
C THR A 224 6.02 -24.67 -9.41
N TYR A 225 4.85 -24.06 -9.20
CA TYR A 225 4.29 -23.04 -10.09
C TYR A 225 4.00 -21.74 -9.32
N TYR A 226 4.73 -20.68 -9.68
CA TYR A 226 4.75 -19.38 -9.01
C TYR A 226 3.37 -18.71 -8.99
N ASN A 227 2.61 -18.84 -10.09
CA ASN A 227 1.29 -18.23 -10.23
C ASN A 227 0.14 -19.11 -9.72
N SER A 228 0.44 -20.20 -9.00
CA SER A 228 -0.59 -21.02 -8.32
C SER A 228 -1.07 -20.41 -6.99
N LEU A 229 -0.71 -19.15 -6.72
CA LEU A 229 -1.05 -18.44 -5.50
C LEU A 229 -2.54 -18.08 -5.48
N GLU A 230 -3.24 -18.52 -4.44
CA GLU A 230 -4.65 -18.21 -4.21
C GLU A 230 -4.86 -17.62 -2.82
N LEU A 231 -5.72 -16.60 -2.72
CA LEU A 231 -6.16 -16.06 -1.44
C LEU A 231 -7.22 -17.00 -0.85
N ILE A 232 -6.95 -17.54 0.34
CA ILE A 232 -7.83 -18.48 1.03
C ILE A 232 -8.68 -17.79 2.07
N LYS A 233 -8.12 -16.81 2.80
CA LYS A 233 -8.82 -16.11 3.88
C LYS A 233 -8.34 -14.66 3.98
N HIS A 234 -9.28 -13.76 4.20
CA HIS A 234 -9.02 -12.36 4.55
C HIS A 234 -9.89 -11.96 5.74
N LYS A 235 -9.28 -11.33 6.76
CA LYS A 235 -10.01 -10.69 7.87
C LYS A 235 -9.34 -9.36 8.22
N SER A 236 -10.15 -8.42 8.68
CA SER A 236 -9.68 -7.13 9.18
C SER A 236 -9.96 -7.02 10.68
N TYR A 237 -9.05 -6.39 11.43
CA TYR A 237 -9.19 -6.18 12.87
C TYR A 237 -8.86 -4.73 13.25
N SER A 238 -9.41 -4.24 14.35
CA SER A 238 -9.02 -2.96 14.94
C SER A 238 -9.14 -2.97 16.46
N PHE A 239 -8.26 -2.24 17.13
CA PHE A 239 -8.38 -1.92 18.56
C PHE A 239 -9.32 -0.75 18.82
N GLU A 240 -9.63 0.03 17.78
CA GLU A 240 -10.38 1.27 17.87
C GLU A 240 -11.87 1.06 17.57
N ASP A 241 -12.71 2.00 17.99
CA ASP A 241 -14.10 2.05 17.54
C ASP A 241 -14.15 2.69 16.15
N THR A 242 -14.54 1.89 15.14
CA THR A 242 -14.62 2.30 13.74
C THR A 242 -16.01 2.82 13.35
N ASN A 243 -16.99 2.78 14.26
CA ASN A 243 -18.36 3.14 13.96
C ASN A 243 -18.57 4.66 13.87
N ILE A 244 -18.85 5.14 12.66
CA ILE A 244 -19.14 6.55 12.36
C ILE A 244 -20.54 6.63 11.77
N GLN A 245 -21.42 7.42 12.39
CA GLN A 245 -22.77 7.59 11.87
C GLN A 245 -22.81 8.67 10.80
N LEU A 246 -23.66 8.46 9.77
CA LEU A 246 -23.89 9.46 8.72
C LEU A 246 -24.40 10.80 9.27
N SER A 247 -25.18 10.77 10.34
CA SER A 247 -25.67 11.96 11.06
C SER A 247 -24.52 12.84 11.58
N GLU A 248 -23.44 12.24 12.07
CA GLU A 248 -22.25 12.97 12.55
C GLU A 248 -21.59 13.75 11.39
N ILE A 249 -21.52 13.15 10.20
CA ILE A 249 -20.98 13.81 9.00
C ILE A 249 -21.90 14.91 8.49
N GLN A 250 -23.22 14.69 8.51
CA GLN A 250 -24.19 15.72 8.13
C GLN A 250 -24.09 16.95 9.04
N GLU A 251 -23.93 16.74 10.35
CA GLU A 251 -23.73 17.80 11.32
C GLU A 251 -22.45 18.60 11.04
N ILE A 252 -21.35 17.91 10.70
CA ILE A 252 -20.10 18.56 10.25
C ILE A 252 -20.37 19.43 9.03
N ALA A 253 -21.02 18.89 8.00
CA ALA A 253 -21.31 19.63 6.76
C ALA A 253 -22.17 20.89 7.02
N THR A 254 -23.11 20.85 7.98
CA THR A 254 -23.92 22.01 8.35
C THR A 254 -23.14 23.06 9.13
N LYS A 255 -22.27 22.65 10.07
CA LYS A 255 -21.61 23.55 11.02
C LYS A 255 -20.25 24.09 10.57
N VAL A 256 -19.53 23.35 9.72
CA VAL A 256 -18.17 23.71 9.31
C VAL A 256 -18.18 25.04 8.54
N GLN A 257 -17.29 25.95 8.93
CA GLN A 257 -17.08 27.21 8.23
C GLN A 257 -16.37 26.94 6.91
N ILE A 258 -16.84 27.55 5.83
CA ILE A 258 -16.17 27.48 4.53
C ILE A 258 -14.89 28.31 4.60
N VAL A 259 -13.77 27.72 4.21
CA VAL A 259 -12.48 28.40 4.11
C VAL A 259 -12.22 28.85 2.67
N PRO A 260 -11.47 29.95 2.45
CA PRO A 260 -11.01 30.31 1.11
C PRO A 260 -10.15 29.20 0.50
N GLU A 261 -10.30 29.00 -0.80
CA GLU A 261 -9.51 28.00 -1.52
C GLU A 261 -8.02 28.40 -1.54
N PRO A 262 -7.09 27.49 -1.17
CA PRO A 262 -5.68 27.83 -1.05
C PRO A 262 -5.03 28.04 -2.41
N HIS A 263 -3.88 28.74 -2.42
CA HIS A 263 -2.99 28.85 -3.59
C HIS A 263 -2.18 27.55 -3.83
N ILE A 264 -2.86 26.41 -3.81
CA ILE A 264 -2.33 25.07 -4.03
C ILE A 264 -3.16 24.45 -5.16
N PRO A 265 -2.55 23.70 -6.10
CA PRO A 265 -3.32 23.00 -7.12
C PRO A 265 -4.46 22.18 -6.50
N PHE A 266 -5.70 22.41 -6.95
CA PHE A 266 -6.84 21.61 -6.51
C PHE A 266 -6.56 20.10 -6.64
N PRO A 267 -7.03 19.26 -5.71
CA PRO A 267 -6.62 17.86 -5.63
C PRO A 267 -6.85 17.04 -6.90
N GLN A 268 -5.95 16.10 -7.15
CA GLN A 268 -6.04 15.10 -8.22
C GLN A 268 -5.59 13.72 -7.71
N ALA A 269 -6.18 13.32 -6.58
CA ALA A 269 -5.75 12.20 -5.75
C ALA A 269 -6.98 11.38 -5.35
N ASN A 270 -7.45 10.50 -6.22
CA ASN A 270 -8.76 9.86 -6.05
C ASN A 270 -8.85 8.93 -4.81
N ASN A 271 -7.75 8.31 -4.38
CA ASN A 271 -7.78 7.41 -3.22
C ASN A 271 -7.44 8.17 -1.93
N PHE A 272 -8.44 8.59 -1.17
CA PHE A 272 -8.19 9.33 0.07
C PHE A 272 -7.42 8.53 1.13
N ASP A 273 -7.53 7.19 1.15
CA ASP A 273 -6.75 6.37 2.09
C ASP A 273 -5.25 6.52 1.85
N ARG A 274 -4.83 6.80 0.61
CA ARG A 274 -3.42 7.13 0.30
C ARG A 274 -2.99 8.50 0.79
N VAL A 275 -3.91 9.46 0.95
CA VAL A 275 -3.63 10.74 1.64
C VAL A 275 -3.41 10.48 3.13
N ILE A 276 -4.22 9.62 3.75
CA ILE A 276 -4.07 9.22 5.14
C ILE A 276 -2.74 8.50 5.34
N ASN A 277 -2.45 7.48 4.53
CA ASN A 277 -1.21 6.72 4.62
C ASN A 277 0.03 7.60 4.42
N LEU A 278 0.01 8.55 3.48
CA LEU A 278 1.08 9.55 3.36
C LEU A 278 1.25 10.36 4.66
N CYS A 279 0.16 10.73 5.33
CA CYS A 279 0.24 11.44 6.59
C CYS A 279 0.79 10.55 7.72
N GLU A 280 0.44 9.26 7.77
CA GLU A 280 1.01 8.28 8.73
C GLU A 280 2.53 8.16 8.55
N ILE A 281 2.98 8.03 7.31
CA ILE A 281 4.39 7.97 6.94
C ILE A 281 5.12 9.24 7.43
N LEU A 282 4.57 10.41 7.13
CA LEU A 282 5.16 11.71 7.50
C LEU A 282 5.08 12.05 9.00
N ASP A 283 4.35 11.28 9.80
CA ASP A 283 4.37 11.42 11.27
C ASP A 283 5.66 10.87 11.86
N THR A 284 6.28 9.88 11.18
CA THR A 284 7.54 9.28 11.62
C THR A 284 8.76 10.08 11.16
N HIS A 285 8.79 10.53 9.90
CA HIS A 285 9.96 11.18 9.30
C HIS A 285 9.54 12.26 8.29
N GLU A 286 10.37 13.29 8.13
CA GLU A 286 10.27 14.23 7.00
C GLU A 286 10.90 13.60 5.76
N LEU A 287 10.21 13.62 4.63
CA LEU A 287 10.62 12.89 3.42
C LEU A 287 10.61 13.76 2.16
N SER A 288 11.51 13.47 1.23
CA SER A 288 11.43 13.98 -0.14
C SER A 288 10.46 13.17 -1.00
N CYS A 289 10.08 13.70 -2.17
CA CYS A 289 9.27 12.93 -3.14
C CYS A 289 9.97 11.63 -3.54
N GLU A 290 11.29 11.66 -3.75
CA GLU A 290 12.07 10.49 -4.12
C GLU A 290 12.00 9.41 -3.04
N GLN A 291 12.17 9.78 -1.76
CA GLN A 291 12.05 8.84 -0.65
C GLN A 291 10.64 8.25 -0.55
N ILE A 292 9.60 9.08 -0.74
CA ILE A 292 8.21 8.60 -0.78
C ILE A 292 8.01 7.56 -1.89
N THR A 293 8.62 7.73 -3.06
CA THR A 293 8.50 6.77 -4.17
C THR A 293 9.36 5.52 -4.04
N GLU A 294 10.47 5.60 -3.30
CA GLU A 294 11.39 4.48 -3.12
C GLU A 294 10.97 3.53 -2.01
N GLU A 295 10.36 4.06 -0.96
CA GLU A 295 10.00 3.31 0.23
C GLU A 295 8.56 2.84 0.25
N TYR A 296 7.67 3.50 -0.49
CA TYR A 296 6.22 3.26 -0.45
C TYR A 296 5.64 3.08 -1.85
N ALA A 297 4.44 2.51 -1.95
CA ALA A 297 3.76 2.17 -3.21
C ALA A 297 3.31 3.37 -4.09
N PHE A 298 4.06 4.48 -4.13
CA PHE A 298 3.80 5.69 -4.93
C PHE A 298 4.73 5.77 -6.15
N ASP A 299 4.18 6.06 -7.33
CA ASP A 299 4.99 6.59 -8.43
C ASP A 299 5.28 8.09 -8.25
N LEU A 300 6.25 8.64 -9.00
CA LEU A 300 6.66 10.06 -8.91
C LEU A 300 5.50 11.04 -9.13
N ARG A 301 4.56 10.75 -10.03
CA ARG A 301 3.40 11.60 -10.28
C ARG A 301 2.42 11.50 -9.12
N GLN A 302 2.19 10.30 -8.60
CA GLN A 302 1.35 10.10 -7.43
C GLN A 302 1.92 10.80 -6.20
N ALA A 303 3.22 10.69 -5.94
CA ALA A 303 3.86 11.40 -4.83
C ALA A 303 3.57 12.92 -4.89
N ASP A 304 3.70 13.55 -6.07
CA ASP A 304 3.34 14.97 -6.23
C ASP A 304 1.83 15.23 -6.04
N TYR A 305 0.97 14.41 -6.63
CA TYR A 305 -0.48 14.60 -6.51
C TYR A 305 -1.00 14.42 -5.07
N TYR A 306 -0.51 13.40 -4.36
CA TYR A 306 -0.94 13.08 -2.99
C TYR A 306 -0.34 14.06 -1.98
N THR A 307 0.93 14.47 -2.13
CA THR A 307 1.50 15.53 -1.28
C THR A 307 0.78 16.86 -1.49
N ASN A 308 0.49 17.26 -2.72
CA ASN A 308 -0.28 18.48 -2.98
C ASN A 308 -1.72 18.39 -2.46
N ALA A 309 -2.37 17.22 -2.53
CA ALA A 309 -3.69 17.01 -1.94
C ALA A 309 -3.68 17.13 -0.41
N ALA A 310 -2.70 16.55 0.27
CA ALA A 310 -2.53 16.70 1.72
C ALA A 310 -2.24 18.15 2.13
N ARG A 311 -1.42 18.87 1.33
CA ARG A 311 -1.14 20.29 1.51
C ARG A 311 -2.38 21.16 1.29
N TYR A 312 -3.21 20.84 0.29
CA TYR A 312 -4.47 21.53 0.02
C TYR A 312 -5.42 21.49 1.24
N LEU A 313 -5.42 20.39 1.99
CA LEU A 313 -6.19 20.24 3.24
C LEU A 313 -5.50 20.84 4.47
N GLY A 314 -4.29 21.38 4.33
CA GLY A 314 -3.46 21.92 5.40
C GLY A 314 -2.89 20.86 6.35
N LEU A 315 -2.83 19.59 5.93
CA LEU A 315 -2.31 18.48 6.73
C LEU A 315 -0.79 18.37 6.65
N VAL A 316 -0.25 18.64 5.47
CA VAL A 316 1.18 18.59 5.15
C VAL A 316 1.62 19.97 4.70
N ASP A 317 2.90 20.29 4.88
CA ASP A 317 3.55 21.41 4.21
C ASP A 317 4.93 21.00 3.68
N LYS A 318 5.57 21.87 2.90
CA LYS A 318 6.89 21.64 2.32
C LYS A 318 7.89 22.72 2.72
N ARG A 319 9.15 22.32 2.91
CA ARG A 319 10.29 23.25 3.05
C ARG A 319 11.21 23.09 1.86
N CYS A 320 11.60 24.21 1.27
CA CYS A 320 12.58 24.26 0.19
C CYS A 320 13.87 24.88 0.75
N SER A 321 15.00 24.25 0.47
CA SER A 321 16.33 24.78 0.77
C SER A 321 17.15 24.80 -0.51
N ASP A 322 17.98 25.83 -0.70
CA ASP A 322 18.79 25.98 -1.91
C ASP A 322 19.71 24.77 -2.11
N GLY A 323 19.62 24.14 -3.28
CA GLY A 323 20.45 22.97 -3.65
C GLY A 323 20.05 21.64 -3.00
N LEU A 324 18.98 21.59 -2.19
CA LEU A 324 18.47 20.35 -1.58
C LEU A 324 17.06 20.02 -2.09
N PRO A 325 16.69 18.72 -2.13
CA PRO A 325 15.32 18.33 -2.46
C PRO A 325 14.32 18.92 -1.46
N SER A 326 13.11 19.20 -1.92
CA SER A 326 12.04 19.68 -1.05
C SER A 326 11.63 18.58 -0.07
N LEU A 327 11.56 18.93 1.22
CA LEU A 327 11.11 18.01 2.26
C LEU A 327 9.67 18.31 2.65
N PHE A 328 8.86 17.26 2.74
CA PHE A 328 7.49 17.31 3.20
C PHE A 328 7.41 16.90 4.68
N TYR A 329 6.54 17.57 5.42
CA TYR A 329 6.36 17.33 6.85
C TYR A 329 4.91 17.57 7.26
N LEU A 330 4.43 16.88 8.30
CA LEU A 330 3.12 17.15 8.87
C LEU A 330 3.05 18.52 9.55
N THR A 331 1.98 19.26 9.28
CA THR A 331 1.65 20.48 10.02
C THR A 331 1.16 20.14 11.43
N ALA A 332 1.03 21.14 12.31
CA ALA A 332 0.41 20.95 13.62
C ALA A 332 -1.03 20.40 13.53
N LYS A 333 -1.78 20.79 12.48
CA LYS A 333 -3.11 20.24 12.17
C LYS A 333 -2.99 18.77 11.78
N GLY A 334 -2.08 18.42 10.86
CA GLY A 334 -1.85 17.05 10.42
C GLY A 334 -1.49 16.12 11.59
N LYS A 335 -0.51 16.51 12.41
CA LYS A 335 -0.07 15.74 13.59
C LYS A 335 -1.21 15.51 14.58
N LYS A 336 -2.01 16.54 14.86
CA LYS A 336 -3.17 16.41 15.75
C LYS A 336 -4.19 15.39 15.23
N ILE A 337 -4.46 15.39 13.93
CA ILE A 337 -5.44 14.49 13.31
C ILE A 337 -4.93 13.04 13.31
N ILE A 338 -3.69 12.81 12.89
CA ILE A 338 -3.11 11.45 12.82
C ILE A 338 -3.01 10.80 14.20
N ASN A 339 -2.60 11.56 15.21
CA ASN A 339 -2.48 11.07 16.58
C ASN A 339 -3.80 11.02 17.37
N SER A 340 -4.94 11.25 16.71
CA SER A 340 -6.27 11.02 17.30
C SER A 340 -6.72 9.58 17.06
N ASN A 341 -7.65 9.08 17.87
CA ASN A 341 -8.23 7.76 17.65
C ASN A 341 -9.00 7.68 16.32
N TYR A 342 -9.25 6.48 15.81
CA TYR A 342 -9.88 6.21 14.51
C TYR A 342 -11.06 7.13 14.21
N LYS A 343 -12.07 7.12 15.09
CA LYS A 343 -13.30 7.89 14.89
C LYS A 343 -13.02 9.40 14.83
N GLN A 344 -12.28 9.94 15.80
CA GLN A 344 -11.94 11.35 15.84
C GLN A 344 -11.10 11.78 14.63
N ARG A 345 -10.13 10.94 14.24
CA ARG A 345 -9.28 11.12 13.06
C ARG A 345 -10.11 11.23 11.79
N HIS A 346 -11.04 10.29 11.55
CA HIS A 346 -11.90 10.30 10.37
C HIS A 346 -12.88 11.47 10.35
N LEU A 347 -13.50 11.82 11.48
CA LEU A 347 -14.36 13.02 11.58
C LEU A 347 -13.56 14.30 11.29
N ALA A 348 -12.31 14.37 11.74
CA ALA A 348 -11.44 15.51 11.46
C ALA A 348 -11.01 15.57 9.98
N PHE A 349 -10.77 14.42 9.33
CA PHE A 349 -10.56 14.38 7.88
C PHE A 349 -11.80 14.81 7.11
N CYS A 350 -12.99 14.32 7.48
CA CYS A 350 -14.26 14.76 6.88
C CYS A 350 -14.44 16.28 7.04
N THR A 351 -14.14 16.81 8.23
CA THR A 351 -14.15 18.27 8.48
C THR A 351 -13.16 19.01 7.58
N ALA A 352 -11.93 18.50 7.45
CA ALA A 352 -10.89 19.09 6.61
C ALA A 352 -11.26 19.10 5.13
N ILE A 353 -12.03 18.12 4.64
CA ILE A 353 -12.55 18.09 3.27
C ILE A 353 -13.75 19.05 3.13
N LEU A 354 -14.73 18.96 4.04
CA LEU A 354 -16.02 19.66 3.95
C LEU A 354 -15.94 21.16 4.28
N GLN A 355 -14.83 21.65 4.83
CA GLN A 355 -14.56 23.09 4.89
C GLN A 355 -14.30 23.72 3.51
N HIS A 356 -14.01 22.93 2.47
CA HIS A 356 -13.82 23.42 1.10
C HIS A 356 -15.15 23.40 0.32
N GLU A 357 -15.42 24.50 -0.38
CA GLU A 357 -16.76 24.82 -0.91
C GLU A 357 -17.26 23.76 -1.89
N VAL A 358 -16.40 23.32 -2.82
CA VAL A 358 -16.75 22.34 -3.86
C VAL A 358 -17.16 21.01 -3.25
N PHE A 359 -16.33 20.46 -2.36
CA PHE A 359 -16.59 19.16 -1.73
C PHE A 359 -17.86 19.20 -0.88
N ARG A 360 -18.06 20.28 -0.12
CA ARG A 360 -19.26 20.49 0.69
C ARG A 360 -20.54 20.53 -0.16
N LYS A 361 -20.54 21.30 -1.25
CA LYS A 361 -21.69 21.39 -2.16
C LYS A 361 -22.03 20.05 -2.81
N VAL A 362 -21.01 19.30 -3.23
CA VAL A 362 -21.21 17.97 -3.82
C VAL A 362 -21.71 16.97 -2.77
N PHE A 363 -21.20 17.00 -1.55
CA PHE A 363 -21.71 16.19 -0.44
C PHE A 363 -23.17 16.49 -0.13
N ILE A 364 -23.56 17.76 0.04
CA ILE A 364 -24.96 18.14 0.28
C ILE A 364 -25.86 17.67 -0.87
N ARG A 365 -25.43 17.88 -2.12
CA ARG A 365 -26.15 17.41 -3.31
C ARG A 365 -26.31 15.88 -3.36
N TYR A 366 -25.34 15.12 -2.85
CA TYR A 366 -25.46 13.69 -2.68
C TYR A 366 -26.50 13.35 -1.61
N MET A 367 -26.44 14.01 -0.44
CA MET A 367 -27.36 13.78 0.67
C MET A 367 -28.82 14.08 0.32
N ASP A 368 -29.08 15.12 -0.46
CA ASP A 368 -30.44 15.52 -0.84
C ASP A 368 -31.12 14.54 -1.80
N TRP A 369 -30.35 13.81 -2.62
CA TRP A 369 -30.88 13.00 -3.73
C TRP A 369 -30.51 11.51 -3.66
N GLY A 370 -29.58 11.13 -2.79
CA GLY A 370 -29.08 9.75 -2.65
C GLY A 370 -28.26 9.24 -3.84
N VAL A 371 -27.87 10.12 -4.78
CA VAL A 371 -27.17 9.74 -6.03
C VAL A 371 -25.93 10.61 -6.22
N THR A 372 -24.83 9.97 -6.62
CA THR A 372 -23.56 10.62 -6.97
C THR A 372 -23.76 11.63 -8.10
N PRO A 373 -23.39 12.91 -7.92
CA PRO A 373 -23.51 13.90 -8.98
C PRO A 373 -22.66 13.55 -10.20
N THR A 374 -23.16 13.90 -11.37
CA THR A 374 -22.45 13.72 -12.63
C THR A 374 -21.19 14.61 -12.69
N ILE A 375 -20.21 14.21 -13.49
CA ILE A 375 -19.00 15.01 -13.71
C ILE A 375 -19.36 16.43 -14.16
N GLN A 376 -20.38 16.59 -15.01
CA GLN A 376 -20.81 17.90 -15.51
C GLN A 376 -21.40 18.78 -14.40
N GLU A 377 -22.23 18.22 -13.51
CA GLU A 377 -22.75 18.96 -12.35
C GLU A 377 -21.63 19.44 -11.43
N ILE A 378 -20.63 18.59 -11.19
CA ILE A 378 -19.47 18.93 -10.36
C ILE A 378 -18.61 20.01 -11.02
N MET A 379 -18.37 19.91 -12.33
CA MET A 379 -17.64 20.94 -13.07
C MET A 379 -18.35 22.30 -12.96
N ASN A 380 -19.68 22.34 -13.07
CA ASN A 380 -20.46 23.57 -12.89
C ASN A 380 -20.28 24.18 -11.49
N ILE A 381 -20.18 23.35 -10.44
CA ILE A 381 -19.88 23.80 -9.08
C ILE A 381 -18.44 24.36 -9.02
N MET A 382 -17.47 23.64 -9.58
CA MET A 382 -16.06 24.03 -9.59
C MET A 382 -15.81 25.37 -10.31
N HIS A 383 -16.43 25.61 -11.47
CA HIS A 383 -16.30 26.87 -12.20
C HIS A 383 -16.77 28.09 -11.39
N ARG A 384 -17.68 27.90 -10.43
CA ARG A 384 -18.22 28.96 -9.57
C ARG A 384 -17.41 29.18 -8.29
N SER A 385 -16.37 28.38 -8.03
CA SER A 385 -15.67 28.32 -6.74
C SER A 385 -14.23 28.88 -6.78
N HIS A 386 -13.89 29.71 -7.77
CA HIS A 386 -12.59 30.44 -7.87
C HIS A 386 -11.32 29.59 -7.61
N LEU A 387 -11.23 28.41 -8.21
CA LEU A 387 -10.17 27.45 -7.93
C LEU A 387 -8.80 27.86 -8.53
N TYR A 388 -7.73 27.65 -7.75
CA TYR A 388 -6.38 28.02 -8.15
C TYR A 388 -5.84 27.20 -9.34
N ASN A 389 -5.32 27.92 -10.34
CA ASN A 389 -4.59 27.40 -11.50
C ASN A 389 -5.33 26.29 -12.29
N LEU A 390 -6.66 26.44 -12.43
CA LEU A 390 -7.52 25.55 -13.21
C LEU A 390 -7.98 26.25 -14.50
N LYS A 391 -7.36 25.87 -15.64
CA LYS A 391 -7.54 26.59 -16.91
C LYS A 391 -8.23 25.79 -18.03
N SER A 392 -8.16 24.46 -18.01
CA SER A 392 -8.69 23.62 -19.10
C SER A 392 -9.81 22.70 -18.65
N GLU A 393 -10.81 22.52 -19.52
CA GLU A 393 -11.94 21.58 -19.32
C GLU A 393 -11.47 20.17 -18.96
N ASN A 394 -10.42 19.68 -19.63
CA ASN A 394 -9.82 18.38 -19.32
C ASN A 394 -9.27 18.32 -17.88
N THR A 395 -8.71 19.42 -17.36
CA THR A 395 -8.23 19.48 -15.97
C THR A 395 -9.39 19.51 -14.99
N TYR A 396 -10.46 20.26 -15.30
CA TYR A 396 -11.70 20.23 -14.51
C TYR A 396 -12.28 18.81 -14.46
N LYS A 397 -12.47 18.17 -15.62
CA LYS A 397 -12.99 16.79 -15.72
C LYS A 397 -12.18 15.81 -14.86
N ARG A 398 -10.85 15.86 -14.96
CA ARG A 398 -9.94 14.99 -14.19
C ARG A 398 -9.97 15.28 -12.69
N ARG A 399 -10.17 16.52 -12.26
CA ARG A 399 -10.26 16.87 -10.84
C ARG A 399 -11.65 16.62 -10.25
N SER A 400 -12.72 16.67 -11.06
CA SER A 400 -14.06 16.25 -10.66
C SER A 400 -14.09 14.79 -10.19
N SER A 401 -13.28 13.90 -10.78
CA SER A 401 -13.19 12.52 -10.28
C SER A 401 -12.67 12.43 -8.85
N THR A 402 -11.76 13.34 -8.46
CA THR A 402 -11.27 13.42 -7.08
C THR A 402 -12.36 13.90 -6.13
N VAL A 403 -13.18 14.86 -6.55
CA VAL A 403 -14.34 15.30 -5.76
C VAL A 403 -15.31 14.14 -5.53
N ILE A 404 -15.67 13.40 -6.60
CA ILE A 404 -16.52 12.20 -6.49
C ILE A 404 -15.90 11.19 -5.52
N ALA A 405 -14.61 10.90 -5.70
CA ALA A 405 -13.95 9.87 -4.92
C ALA A 405 -13.84 10.24 -3.43
N TRP A 406 -13.56 11.50 -3.09
CA TRP A 406 -13.48 11.96 -1.70
C TRP A 406 -14.86 12.03 -1.04
N VAL A 407 -15.90 12.46 -1.75
CA VAL A 407 -17.26 12.41 -1.23
C VAL A 407 -17.72 10.96 -1.05
N THR A 408 -17.38 10.07 -1.99
CA THR A 408 -17.67 8.63 -1.86
C THR A 408 -16.92 8.03 -0.68
N TRP A 409 -15.67 8.44 -0.45
CA TRP A 409 -14.89 8.05 0.73
C TRP A 409 -15.59 8.49 2.03
N ILE A 410 -16.07 9.73 2.11
CA ILE A 410 -16.83 10.24 3.28
C ILE A 410 -18.10 9.40 3.54
N ILE A 411 -18.78 8.91 2.51
CA ILE A 411 -19.94 8.03 2.71
C ILE A 411 -19.51 6.63 3.14
N ARG A 412 -18.42 6.11 2.57
CA ARG A 412 -17.90 4.78 2.87
C ARG A 412 -17.44 4.65 4.33
N VAL A 413 -16.90 5.71 4.94
CA VAL A 413 -16.49 5.65 6.36
C VAL A 413 -17.66 5.42 7.32
N THR A 414 -18.91 5.62 6.87
CA THR A 414 -20.11 5.37 7.69
C THR A 414 -20.70 3.97 7.48
N GLN A 415 -19.98 3.09 6.76
CA GLN A 415 -20.44 1.76 6.35
C GLN A 415 -19.47 0.64 6.78
N LEU A 416 -18.49 0.97 7.63
CA LEU A 416 -17.42 0.08 8.09
C LEU A 416 -17.78 -0.67 9.36
#